data_AF-D0P4L3-F1
#
_entry.id   AF-D0P4L3-F1
#
_cell.length_a   1.000
_cell.length_b   1.000
_cell.length_c   1.000
_cell.angle_alpha   90.00
_cell.angle_beta   90.00
_cell.angle_gamma   90.00
#
_symmetry.space_group_name_H-M   'P 1'
#
loop_
_entity.id
_entity.type
_entity.pdbx_description
1 polymer ?
#
loop_
_entity_poly.entity_id
_entity_poly.type
_entity_poly.pdbx_seq_one_letter_code
_entity_poly.pdbx_strand_id
1 'polypeptide(L)'
;MVTIASSTMALAPLLLSMMSHNTEAHSWIDCIDTDRSKIYDQSASYIFGGAGGNGFCGGYGAGYPGRGDIDIGTGYTYKMLKNEVEAGTPVCQNVGANTYSDWRKRVSVAPGQTAYFAYLPNGHIVKDKKGVGTQHGVYWTGQVGTSLTSTLDMKPENLLGGHTMNYDDGSCGETVDYNGAPSGRAGDGKPCIGSFVVPAGTAPGVYSLVWYWTWR
;
A
#
# COMPACT_ATOMS: atom_id res chain seq x y z
N MET A 1 -69.02 25.08 18.91
CA MET A 1 -67.77 25.45 18.21
C MET A 1 -66.63 24.79 18.95
N VAL A 2 -65.79 24.08 18.20
CA VAL A 2 -64.74 23.16 18.63
C VAL A 2 -63.45 23.92 18.93
N THR A 3 -62.73 23.54 19.98
CA THR A 3 -61.27 23.73 20.03
C THR A 3 -60.63 22.49 20.65
N ILE A 4 -60.10 21.63 19.77
CA ILE A 4 -59.23 20.51 20.10
C ILE A 4 -57.84 21.10 20.36
N ALA A 5 -57.31 20.95 21.57
CA ALA A 5 -55.92 21.23 21.86
C ALA A 5 -55.07 20.08 21.30
N SER A 6 -54.42 20.30 20.16
CA SER A 6 -53.48 19.36 19.57
C SER A 6 -52.12 19.52 20.25
N SER A 7 -51.76 18.59 21.11
CA SER A 7 -50.42 18.47 21.68
C SER A 7 -49.49 17.86 20.63
N THR A 8 -48.95 18.67 19.73
CA THR A 8 -47.83 18.25 18.88
C THR A 8 -46.57 18.15 19.74
N MET A 9 -46.27 16.94 20.22
CA MET A 9 -44.92 16.56 20.59
C MET A 9 -44.01 16.79 19.38
N ALA A 10 -43.11 17.77 19.48
CA ALA A 10 -42.05 17.95 18.52
C ALA A 10 -41.09 16.77 18.62
N LEU A 11 -41.25 15.77 17.74
CA LEU A 11 -40.17 14.83 17.44
C LEU A 11 -39.07 15.63 16.72
N ALA A 12 -38.02 15.99 17.45
CA ALA A 12 -36.77 16.39 16.84
C ALA A 12 -36.20 15.15 16.11
N PRO A 13 -35.99 15.17 14.78
CA PRO A 13 -35.26 14.10 14.14
C PRO A 13 -33.80 14.27 14.54
N LEU A 14 -33.30 13.30 15.32
CA LEU A 14 -31.89 13.12 15.59
C LEU A 14 -31.21 12.84 14.24
N LEU A 15 -30.68 13.88 13.61
CA LEU A 15 -29.75 13.75 12.48
C LEU A 15 -28.53 13.00 13.01
N LEU A 16 -28.57 11.66 12.93
CA LEU A 16 -27.36 10.86 12.99
C LEU A 16 -26.49 11.34 11.83
N SER A 17 -25.50 12.17 12.16
CA SER A 17 -24.35 12.44 11.33
C SER A 17 -23.73 11.08 11.01
N MET A 18 -24.04 10.54 9.83
CA MET A 18 -23.22 9.51 9.23
C MET A 18 -21.91 10.21 8.90
N MET A 19 -20.97 10.14 9.84
CA MET A 19 -19.58 10.44 9.52
C MET A 19 -19.17 9.45 8.45
N SER A 20 -19.24 9.89 7.19
CA SER A 20 -18.56 9.24 6.08
C SER A 20 -17.10 9.19 6.49
N HIS A 21 -16.67 8.03 7.00
CA HIS A 21 -15.27 7.75 7.29
C HIS A 21 -14.53 7.64 5.96
N ASN A 22 -14.30 8.79 5.34
CA ASN A 22 -13.45 8.91 4.17
C ASN A 22 -12.13 8.23 4.51
N THR A 23 -11.75 7.28 3.68
CA THR A 23 -10.45 6.63 3.67
C THR A 23 -9.37 7.71 3.51
N GLU A 24 -8.60 7.96 4.57
CA GLU A 24 -7.60 9.04 4.58
C GLU A 24 -6.26 8.62 3.94
N ALA A 25 -6.03 7.32 3.69
CA ALA A 25 -4.82 6.81 3.07
C ALA A 25 -5.00 5.46 2.34
N HIS A 26 -4.63 5.41 1.05
CA HIS A 26 -4.57 4.18 0.24
C HIS A 26 -3.21 4.03 -0.44
N SER A 27 -2.56 2.89 -0.30
CA SER A 27 -1.26 2.68 -0.94
C SER A 27 -1.03 1.25 -1.32
N TRP A 28 -0.33 1.08 -2.42
CA TRP A 28 0.03 -0.22 -2.97
C TRP A 28 1.41 -0.13 -3.61
N ILE A 29 2.04 -1.30 -3.73
CA ILE A 29 3.30 -1.45 -4.46
C ILE A 29 2.97 -1.56 -5.94
N ASP A 30 3.49 -0.63 -6.74
CA ASP A 30 3.34 -0.62 -8.20
C ASP A 30 4.39 -1.48 -8.90
N CYS A 31 5.57 -1.58 -8.31
CA CYS A 31 6.76 -2.11 -8.98
C CYS A 31 7.75 -2.70 -7.98
N ILE A 32 8.30 -3.87 -8.29
CA ILE A 32 9.40 -4.48 -7.53
C ILE A 32 10.53 -4.80 -8.50
N ASP A 33 11.76 -4.44 -8.17
CA ASP A 33 12.94 -4.72 -9.01
C ASP A 33 14.23 -4.74 -8.16
N THR A 34 15.30 -5.28 -8.72
CA THR A 34 16.64 -5.22 -8.11
C THR A 34 17.42 -3.99 -8.55
N ASP A 35 16.94 -3.28 -9.59
CA ASP A 35 17.49 -2.00 -10.03
C ASP A 35 16.66 -0.82 -9.51
N ARG A 36 17.19 -0.12 -8.50
CA ARG A 36 16.55 1.08 -7.93
C ARG A 36 16.36 2.20 -8.96
N SER A 37 17.36 2.43 -9.81
CA SER A 37 17.34 3.54 -10.78
C SER A 37 16.23 3.33 -11.80
N LYS A 38 16.06 2.09 -12.26
CA LYS A 38 14.96 1.70 -13.14
C LYS A 38 13.60 2.04 -12.56
N ILE A 39 13.32 1.66 -11.30
CA ILE A 39 11.99 1.88 -10.74
C ILE A 39 11.74 3.33 -10.30
N TYR A 40 12.77 4.09 -9.95
CA TYR A 40 12.63 5.46 -9.47
C TYR A 40 12.75 6.50 -10.60
N ASP A 41 13.80 6.42 -11.42
CA ASP A 41 14.08 7.41 -12.45
C ASP A 41 13.16 7.26 -13.65
N GLN A 42 12.80 6.02 -14.00
CA GLN A 42 11.89 5.69 -15.11
C GLN A 42 10.46 5.39 -14.62
N SER A 43 10.07 5.93 -13.46
CA SER A 43 8.78 5.72 -12.83
C SER A 43 7.57 6.04 -13.71
N ALA A 44 7.70 7.06 -14.57
CA ALA A 44 6.65 7.43 -15.52
C ALA A 44 6.22 6.28 -16.45
N SER A 45 7.15 5.38 -16.81
CA SER A 45 6.90 4.27 -17.74
C SER A 45 5.85 3.29 -17.23
N TYR A 46 5.79 3.04 -15.91
CA TYR A 46 4.84 2.09 -15.33
C TYR A 46 3.72 2.77 -14.54
N ILE A 47 3.92 3.98 -14.01
CA ILE A 47 2.88 4.72 -13.29
C ILE A 47 1.87 5.34 -14.26
N PHE A 48 2.35 5.93 -15.36
CA PHE A 48 1.51 6.67 -16.33
C PHE A 48 1.37 5.95 -17.68
N GLY A 49 2.06 4.82 -17.88
CA GLY A 49 1.99 4.05 -19.12
C GLY A 49 0.68 3.27 -19.32
N GLY A 50 -0.26 3.32 -18.37
CA GLY A 50 -1.48 2.52 -18.40
C GLY A 50 -1.18 1.03 -18.56
N ALA A 51 -1.91 0.33 -19.44
CA ALA A 51 -1.64 -1.07 -19.76
C ALA A 51 -0.27 -1.29 -20.44
N GLY A 52 0.30 -0.26 -21.09
CA GLY A 52 1.63 -0.33 -21.72
C GLY A 52 2.78 -0.40 -20.71
N GLY A 53 2.54 -0.03 -19.45
CA GLY A 53 3.50 -0.18 -18.36
C GLY A 53 3.59 -1.60 -17.79
N ASN A 54 2.66 -2.49 -18.15
CA ASN A 54 2.64 -3.85 -17.65
C ASN A 54 3.88 -4.63 -18.11
N GLY A 55 4.56 -5.28 -17.17
CA GLY A 55 5.79 -6.04 -17.45
C GLY A 55 7.07 -5.21 -17.41
N PHE A 56 7.00 -3.90 -17.13
CA PHE A 56 8.18 -3.05 -16.95
C PHE A 56 9.08 -3.52 -15.79
N CYS A 57 8.49 -3.84 -14.65
CA CYS A 57 9.18 -4.23 -13.41
C CYS A 57 9.63 -5.69 -13.40
N GLY A 58 10.69 -5.98 -12.66
CA GLY A 58 11.17 -7.35 -12.41
C GLY A 58 10.17 -8.23 -11.66
N GLY A 59 9.25 -7.64 -10.89
CA GLY A 59 8.13 -8.34 -10.27
C GLY A 59 7.03 -7.41 -9.75
N TYR A 60 5.95 -8.04 -9.30
CA TYR A 60 4.73 -7.37 -8.84
C TYR A 60 4.14 -8.08 -7.62
N GLY A 61 3.33 -7.35 -6.86
CA GLY A 61 2.52 -7.91 -5.79
C GLY A 61 1.53 -8.94 -6.31
N ALA A 62 1.20 -9.93 -5.46
CA ALA A 62 0.16 -10.90 -5.78
C ALA A 62 -1.17 -10.17 -6.02
N GLY A 63 -1.82 -10.45 -7.14
CA GLY A 63 -3.12 -9.88 -7.50
C GLY A 63 -3.05 -8.48 -8.10
N TYR A 64 -1.86 -7.90 -8.27
CA TYR A 64 -1.70 -6.55 -8.81
C TYR A 64 -2.39 -6.43 -10.17
N PRO A 65 -3.41 -5.58 -10.33
CA PRO A 65 -4.20 -5.53 -11.56
C PRO A 65 -3.47 -4.82 -12.70
N GLY A 66 -2.46 -3.99 -12.37
CA GLY A 66 -1.75 -3.14 -13.33
C GLY A 66 -2.43 -1.78 -13.48
N ARG A 67 -1.66 -0.77 -13.88
CA ARG A 67 -2.15 0.62 -14.05
C ARG A 67 -3.04 0.81 -15.28
N GLY A 68 -3.27 -0.24 -16.07
CA GLY A 68 -4.32 -0.28 -17.09
C GLY A 68 -5.73 -0.50 -16.53
N ASP A 69 -5.84 -0.92 -15.27
CA ASP A 69 -7.11 -1.06 -14.57
C ASP A 69 -7.52 0.27 -13.92
N ILE A 70 -8.70 0.77 -14.30
CA ILE A 70 -9.23 2.05 -13.80
C ILE A 70 -9.60 1.98 -12.32
N ASP A 71 -9.89 0.80 -11.81
CA ASP A 71 -10.36 0.56 -10.44
C ASP A 71 -9.23 0.09 -9.53
N ILE A 72 -7.96 0.15 -9.98
CA ILE A 72 -6.79 -0.29 -9.18
C ILE A 72 -6.78 0.33 -7.77
N GLY A 73 -7.16 1.60 -7.65
CA GLY A 73 -7.17 2.28 -6.36
C GLY A 73 -8.12 1.65 -5.36
N THR A 74 -9.33 1.28 -5.79
CA THR A 74 -10.35 0.66 -4.94
C THR A 74 -10.23 -0.86 -4.88
N GLY A 75 -9.70 -1.49 -5.92
CA GLY A 75 -9.63 -2.95 -6.08
C GLY A 75 -8.34 -3.57 -5.56
N TYR A 76 -7.28 -2.78 -5.35
CA TYR A 76 -5.99 -3.27 -4.87
C TYR A 76 -5.54 -2.66 -3.53
N THR A 77 -6.44 -1.92 -2.86
CA THR A 77 -6.21 -1.43 -1.50
C THR A 77 -7.32 -1.86 -0.56
N TYR A 78 -6.94 -2.12 0.70
CA TYR A 78 -7.86 -2.57 1.74
C TYR A 78 -7.71 -1.70 2.96
N LYS A 79 -8.80 -1.03 3.32
CA LYS A 79 -8.90 -0.33 4.60
C LYS A 79 -9.13 -1.36 5.71
N MET A 80 -8.25 -1.37 6.70
CA MET A 80 -8.43 -2.14 7.93
C MET A 80 -8.64 -1.16 9.08
N LEU A 81 -9.72 -1.33 9.83
CA LEU A 81 -9.96 -0.52 11.03
C LEU A 81 -9.06 -0.99 12.16
N LYS A 82 -8.69 -0.07 13.05
CA LYS A 82 -7.78 -0.38 14.17
C LYS A 82 -8.25 -1.56 15.02
N ASN A 83 -9.55 -1.63 15.35
CA ASN A 83 -10.12 -2.73 16.10
C ASN A 83 -10.07 -4.08 15.35
N GLU A 84 -10.17 -4.07 14.02
CA GLU A 84 -10.04 -5.27 13.18
C GLU A 84 -8.58 -5.76 13.12
N VAL A 85 -7.64 -4.81 13.02
CA VAL A 85 -6.21 -5.08 13.09
C VAL A 85 -5.85 -5.71 14.43
N GLU A 86 -6.35 -5.15 15.53
CA GLU A 86 -6.14 -5.67 16.89
C GLU A 86 -6.82 -7.03 17.12
N ALA A 87 -7.92 -7.31 16.41
CA ALA A 87 -8.62 -8.60 16.47
C ALA A 87 -8.01 -9.69 15.57
N GLY A 88 -7.09 -9.34 14.66
CA GLY A 88 -6.41 -10.30 13.80
C GLY A 88 -7.04 -10.56 12.43
N THR A 89 -7.51 -9.51 11.76
CA THR A 89 -8.00 -9.58 10.38
C THR A 89 -6.96 -10.14 9.40
N PRO A 90 -7.36 -10.73 8.25
CA PRO A 90 -6.41 -11.20 7.25
C PRO A 90 -5.49 -10.08 6.69
N VAL A 91 -4.20 -10.38 6.53
CA VAL A 91 -3.20 -9.39 6.03
C VAL A 91 -3.29 -9.09 4.55
N CYS A 92 -3.81 -10.02 3.76
CA CYS A 92 -3.92 -9.90 2.30
C CYS A 92 -5.21 -10.58 1.84
N GLN A 93 -5.77 -10.09 0.73
CA GLN A 93 -6.82 -10.83 0.05
C GLN A 93 -6.29 -12.14 -0.52
N ASN A 94 -7.17 -13.16 -0.52
CA ASN A 94 -6.89 -14.40 -1.21
C ASN A 94 -7.08 -14.23 -2.71
N VAL A 95 -5.99 -14.01 -3.43
CA VAL A 95 -5.97 -13.79 -4.89
C VAL A 95 -5.70 -15.07 -5.69
N GLY A 96 -5.62 -16.23 -5.03
CA GLY A 96 -5.43 -17.54 -5.65
C GLY A 96 -4.05 -17.79 -6.27
N ALA A 97 -3.81 -19.03 -6.74
CA ALA A 97 -2.53 -19.43 -7.32
C ALA A 97 -2.27 -18.87 -8.73
N ASN A 98 -3.33 -18.55 -9.49
CA ASN A 98 -3.27 -17.99 -10.85
C ASN A 98 -3.05 -16.47 -10.87
N THR A 99 -2.60 -15.93 -9.73
CA THR A 99 -2.37 -14.51 -9.56
C THR A 99 -1.11 -14.00 -10.26
N TYR A 100 -0.35 -14.84 -10.96
CA TYR A 100 0.78 -14.43 -11.78
C TYR A 100 0.50 -14.79 -13.24
N SER A 101 0.97 -13.94 -14.16
CA SER A 101 0.72 -14.04 -15.61
C SER A 101 2.00 -13.75 -16.39
N ASP A 102 1.92 -13.73 -17.73
CA ASP A 102 3.07 -13.50 -18.61
C ASP A 102 3.81 -12.18 -18.33
N TRP A 103 3.08 -11.14 -17.92
CA TRP A 103 3.66 -9.86 -17.53
C TRP A 103 3.77 -9.69 -16.02
N ARG A 104 2.83 -10.25 -15.25
CA ARG A 104 2.80 -10.16 -13.79
C ARG A 104 3.62 -11.29 -13.20
N LYS A 105 4.91 -11.03 -13.00
CA LYS A 105 5.89 -12.01 -12.51
C LYS A 105 6.21 -11.80 -11.04
N ARG A 106 6.76 -12.84 -10.42
CA ARG A 106 7.47 -12.73 -9.14
C ARG A 106 8.85 -12.15 -9.39
N VAL A 107 9.32 -11.30 -8.48
CA VAL A 107 10.73 -10.88 -8.50
C VAL A 107 11.61 -12.07 -8.10
N SER A 108 12.75 -12.23 -8.78
CA SER A 108 13.78 -13.20 -8.42
C SER A 108 14.95 -12.46 -7.76
N VAL A 109 15.32 -12.86 -6.55
CA VAL A 109 16.32 -12.18 -5.73
C VAL A 109 17.26 -13.23 -5.15
N ALA A 110 18.57 -13.03 -5.25
CA ALA A 110 19.54 -13.89 -4.61
C ALA A 110 19.60 -13.63 -3.09
N PRO A 111 19.93 -14.63 -2.24
CA PRO A 111 20.25 -14.37 -0.85
C PRO A 111 21.36 -13.32 -0.71
N GLY A 112 21.18 -12.35 0.17
CA GLY A 112 22.06 -11.20 0.37
C GLY A 112 21.87 -10.05 -0.62
N GLN A 113 21.04 -10.23 -1.66
CA GLN A 113 20.74 -9.17 -2.61
C GLN A 113 19.61 -8.27 -2.11
N THR A 114 19.74 -6.98 -2.38
CA THR A 114 18.68 -5.99 -2.14
C THR A 114 17.67 -6.01 -3.28
N ALA A 115 16.39 -6.02 -2.92
CA ALA A 115 15.29 -5.68 -3.81
C ALA A 115 14.65 -4.36 -3.36
N TYR A 116 14.16 -3.61 -4.33
CA TYR A 116 13.50 -2.33 -4.14
C TYR A 116 12.05 -2.43 -4.60
N PHE A 117 11.19 -1.65 -3.97
CA PHE A 117 9.80 -1.56 -4.37
C PHE A 117 9.33 -0.11 -4.36
N ALA A 118 8.55 0.26 -5.38
CA ALA A 118 7.98 1.58 -5.52
C ALA A 118 6.51 1.57 -5.13
N TYR A 119 6.08 2.58 -4.38
CA TYR A 119 4.69 2.78 -4.00
C TYR A 119 4.33 4.27 -4.04
N LEU A 120 3.05 4.56 -4.26
CA LEU A 120 2.52 5.92 -4.20
C LEU A 120 1.74 6.14 -2.89
N PRO A 121 2.15 7.10 -2.05
CA PRO A 121 1.38 7.48 -0.89
C PRO A 121 0.03 8.08 -1.29
N ASN A 122 -1.05 7.39 -0.92
CA ASN A 122 -2.45 7.77 -1.03
C ASN A 122 -3.13 7.68 -2.41
N GLY A 123 -2.52 7.11 -3.46
CA GLY A 123 -3.13 7.05 -4.82
C GLY A 123 -3.38 8.41 -5.50
N HIS A 124 -3.45 9.48 -4.69
CA HIS A 124 -3.41 10.89 -4.99
C HIS A 124 -2.17 11.40 -4.27
N ILE A 125 -1.17 11.71 -5.08
CA ILE A 125 0.18 11.93 -4.65
C ILE A 125 0.18 13.08 -3.61
N VAL A 126 0.45 12.77 -2.32
CA VAL A 126 0.83 13.64 -1.16
C VAL A 126 0.25 15.06 -0.99
N LYS A 127 -0.79 15.50 -1.69
CA LYS A 127 -1.29 16.88 -1.57
C LYS A 127 -1.67 17.24 -0.13
N ASP A 128 -2.26 16.29 0.60
CA ASP A 128 -2.94 16.63 1.85
C ASP A 128 -2.05 16.50 3.10
N LYS A 129 -1.25 15.42 3.22
CA LYS A 129 -0.36 15.18 4.38
C LYS A 129 0.86 14.35 3.98
N LYS A 130 2.06 14.80 4.37
CA LYS A 130 3.28 13.98 4.25
C LYS A 130 3.16 12.80 5.22
N GLY A 131 3.52 11.59 4.79
CA GLY A 131 3.56 10.38 5.64
C GLY A 131 4.69 10.40 6.68
N VAL A 132 5.15 11.59 7.09
CA VAL A 132 6.29 11.78 8.00
C VAL A 132 5.93 11.17 9.35
N GLY A 133 6.82 10.31 9.86
CA GLY A 133 6.61 9.59 11.13
C GLY A 133 5.81 8.29 10.99
N THR A 134 5.21 8.02 9.83
CA THR A 134 4.64 6.70 9.50
C THR A 134 5.78 5.73 9.18
N GLN A 135 5.69 4.52 9.73
CA GLN A 135 6.65 3.45 9.49
C GLN A 135 6.00 2.33 8.68
N HIS A 136 6.81 1.63 7.89
CA HIS A 136 6.42 0.39 7.24
C HIS A 136 7.49 -0.69 7.40
N GLY A 137 7.07 -1.94 7.28
CA GLY A 137 7.95 -3.11 7.31
C GLY A 137 7.60 -4.09 6.20
N VAL A 138 8.54 -4.99 5.92
CA VAL A 138 8.30 -6.17 5.09
C VAL A 138 8.36 -7.37 6.00
N TYR A 139 7.32 -8.21 5.99
CA TYR A 139 7.16 -9.32 6.90
C TYR A 139 7.07 -10.63 6.13
N TRP A 140 7.58 -11.71 6.71
CA TRP A 140 7.54 -13.04 6.11
C TRP A 140 7.65 -14.13 7.17
N THR A 141 7.42 -15.37 6.76
CA THR A 141 7.61 -16.57 7.62
C THR A 141 9.05 -17.08 7.60
N GLY A 142 9.87 -16.64 6.64
CA GLY A 142 11.21 -17.19 6.39
C GLY A 142 11.20 -18.65 5.90
N GLN A 143 10.05 -19.23 5.60
CA GLN A 143 9.89 -20.62 5.15
C GLN A 143 9.31 -20.66 3.73
N VAL A 144 9.78 -21.62 2.93
CA VAL A 144 9.36 -21.78 1.52
C VAL A 144 7.89 -22.22 1.48
N GLY A 145 7.08 -21.56 0.65
CA GLY A 145 5.69 -21.94 0.40
C GLY A 145 4.71 -21.57 1.52
N THR A 146 5.13 -20.84 2.54
CA THR A 146 4.27 -20.41 3.66
C THR A 146 4.06 -18.89 3.66
N SER A 147 2.93 -18.46 4.22
CA SER A 147 2.53 -17.05 4.26
C SER A 147 2.05 -16.67 5.66
N LEU A 148 2.25 -15.41 6.04
CA LEU A 148 1.57 -14.82 7.19
C LEU A 148 0.10 -14.62 6.84
N THR A 149 -0.80 -14.80 7.80
CA THR A 149 -2.24 -14.84 7.50
C THR A 149 -3.04 -13.79 8.23
N SER A 150 -2.59 -13.36 9.42
CA SER A 150 -3.32 -12.44 10.29
C SER A 150 -2.49 -11.20 10.61
N THR A 151 -3.12 -10.06 10.84
CA THR A 151 -2.44 -8.85 11.33
C THR A 151 -1.73 -9.07 12.67
N LEU A 152 -2.14 -10.09 13.44
CA LEU A 152 -1.42 -10.52 14.65
C LEU A 152 -0.03 -11.10 14.34
N ASP A 153 0.25 -11.45 13.09
CA ASP A 153 1.56 -11.95 12.66
C ASP A 153 2.55 -10.81 12.37
N MET A 154 2.12 -9.53 12.37
CA MET A 154 2.98 -8.36 12.08
C MET A 154 3.85 -7.99 13.29
N LYS A 155 4.67 -8.94 13.73
CA LYS A 155 5.51 -8.86 14.93
C LYS A 155 7.01 -8.80 14.59
N PRO A 156 7.89 -8.36 15.52
CA PRO A 156 9.32 -8.25 15.27
C PRO A 156 9.99 -9.54 14.77
N GLU A 157 9.55 -10.71 15.22
CA GLU A 157 10.09 -12.01 14.79
C GLU A 157 9.84 -12.31 13.30
N ASN A 158 8.79 -11.74 12.72
CA ASN A 158 8.43 -11.91 11.31
C ASN A 158 8.92 -10.75 10.44
N LEU A 159 9.54 -9.72 11.04
CA LEU A 159 10.02 -8.53 10.34
C LEU A 159 11.32 -8.84 9.60
N LEU A 160 11.27 -8.83 8.27
CA LEU A 160 12.41 -9.04 7.40
C LEU A 160 13.47 -7.97 7.65
N GLY A 161 14.67 -8.39 8.02
CA GLY A 161 15.77 -7.49 8.37
C GLY A 161 15.65 -6.83 9.75
N GLY A 162 14.61 -7.12 10.53
CA GLY A 162 14.46 -6.71 11.93
C GLY A 162 14.23 -5.21 12.17
N HIS A 163 13.89 -4.44 11.14
CA HIS A 163 13.65 -2.99 11.26
C HIS A 163 12.53 -2.51 10.33
N THR A 164 11.89 -1.42 10.72
CA THR A 164 10.97 -0.67 9.85
C THR A 164 11.69 0.47 9.14
N MET A 165 11.08 1.00 8.09
CA MET A 165 11.54 2.15 7.33
C MET A 165 10.52 3.27 7.37
N ASN A 166 10.98 4.50 7.14
CA ASN A 166 10.08 5.64 6.94
C ASN A 166 9.22 5.40 5.70
N TYR A 167 7.91 5.59 5.86
CA TYR A 167 6.96 5.53 4.75
C TYR A 167 7.12 6.69 3.77
N ASP A 168 7.63 7.82 4.25
CA ASP A 168 8.10 8.90 3.41
C ASP A 168 9.63 8.82 3.34
N ASP A 169 10.17 8.45 2.18
CA ASP A 169 11.61 8.31 1.95
C ASP A 169 12.32 9.66 1.69
N GLY A 170 11.57 10.77 1.74
CA GLY A 170 12.04 12.12 1.45
C GLY A 170 12.29 12.40 -0.03
N SER A 171 12.17 11.40 -0.90
CA SER A 171 12.47 11.46 -2.33
C SER A 171 11.24 11.29 -3.21
N CYS A 172 10.05 11.11 -2.65
CA CYS A 172 8.82 10.95 -3.44
C CYS A 172 7.90 12.17 -3.41
N GLY A 173 6.87 12.22 -4.25
CA GLY A 173 5.73 13.13 -4.07
C GLY A 173 5.70 14.41 -4.91
N GLU A 174 4.50 15.00 -5.02
CA GLU A 174 4.15 16.10 -5.94
C GLU A 174 4.98 17.35 -5.76
N THR A 175 5.15 18.09 -6.86
CA THR A 175 5.82 19.39 -6.94
C THR A 175 5.15 20.47 -6.08
N VAL A 176 3.82 20.37 -5.90
CA VAL A 176 3.02 21.34 -5.13
C VAL A 176 2.20 20.68 -4.02
N ASP A 177 1.95 21.42 -2.94
CA ASP A 177 1.08 21.00 -1.84
C ASP A 177 -0.41 21.27 -2.14
N TYR A 178 -1.29 20.94 -1.19
CA TYR A 178 -2.74 21.21 -1.28
C TYR A 178 -3.09 22.68 -1.59
N ASN A 179 -2.26 23.63 -1.15
CA ASN A 179 -2.46 25.07 -1.36
C ASN A 179 -1.84 25.57 -2.68
N GLY A 180 -1.23 24.68 -3.47
CA GLY A 180 -0.52 25.01 -4.71
C GLY A 180 0.87 25.62 -4.48
N ALA A 181 1.39 25.62 -3.25
CA ALA A 181 2.73 26.09 -2.97
C ALA A 181 3.78 25.01 -3.28
N PRO A 182 5.03 25.36 -3.65
CA PRO A 182 6.09 24.37 -3.84
C PRO A 182 6.26 23.49 -2.60
N SER A 183 6.14 22.18 -2.78
CA SER A 183 6.16 21.21 -1.69
C SER A 183 7.58 20.87 -1.20
N GLY A 184 8.59 21.19 -2.03
CA GLY A 184 9.99 20.79 -1.86
C GLY A 184 10.26 19.30 -2.13
N ARG A 185 9.36 18.63 -2.87
CA ARG A 185 9.43 17.19 -3.17
C ARG A 185 10.00 16.94 -4.58
N ALA A 186 10.26 15.67 -4.89
CA ALA A 186 10.94 15.29 -6.13
C ALA A 186 10.12 15.51 -7.41
N GLY A 187 8.81 15.72 -7.29
CA GLY A 187 7.93 16.09 -8.38
C GLY A 187 6.92 15.02 -8.76
N ASP A 188 6.02 15.41 -9.64
CA ASP A 188 4.82 14.64 -9.93
C ASP A 188 5.18 13.27 -10.50
N GLY A 189 4.53 12.24 -9.97
CA GLY A 189 4.78 10.85 -10.37
C GLY A 189 6.08 10.23 -9.87
N LYS A 190 6.81 10.88 -8.97
CA LYS A 190 7.97 10.26 -8.30
C LYS A 190 7.50 9.40 -7.11
N PRO A 191 7.71 8.07 -7.15
CA PRO A 191 7.25 7.17 -6.11
C PRO A 191 8.19 7.15 -4.91
N CYS A 192 7.66 6.74 -3.75
CA CYS A 192 8.50 6.40 -2.60
C CYS A 192 9.12 5.03 -2.83
N ILE A 193 10.36 4.86 -2.39
CA ILE A 193 11.11 3.62 -2.55
C ILE A 193 11.32 2.97 -1.19
N GLY A 194 10.77 1.78 -1.02
CA GLY A 194 11.16 0.86 0.03
C GLY A 194 12.18 -0.16 -0.47
N SER A 195 12.81 -0.87 0.46
CA SER A 195 13.72 -1.96 0.11
C SER A 195 13.66 -3.10 1.11
N PHE A 196 14.11 -4.27 0.70
CA PHE A 196 14.39 -5.37 1.60
C PHE A 196 15.60 -6.16 1.11
N VAL A 197 16.26 -6.85 2.04
CA VAL A 197 17.37 -7.76 1.74
C VAL A 197 16.95 -9.16 2.17
N VAL A 198 17.07 -10.12 1.25
CA VAL A 198 16.85 -11.54 1.59
C VAL A 198 18.03 -12.00 2.45
N PRO A 199 17.83 -12.52 3.69
CA PRO A 199 18.93 -12.95 4.55
C PRO A 199 19.86 -13.97 3.89
N ALA A 200 21.15 -13.89 4.21
CA ALA A 200 22.11 -14.89 3.78
C ALA A 200 21.71 -16.29 4.29
N GLY A 201 21.94 -17.32 3.47
CA GLY A 201 21.56 -18.70 3.80
C GLY A 201 20.08 -19.03 3.60
N THR A 202 19.26 -18.09 3.11
CA THR A 202 17.88 -18.39 2.71
C THR A 202 17.89 -19.44 1.60
N ALA A 203 17.13 -20.52 1.80
CA ALA A 203 17.03 -21.61 0.83
C ALA A 203 16.36 -21.16 -0.48
N PRO A 204 16.70 -21.76 -1.64
CA PRO A 204 15.97 -21.48 -2.87
C PRO A 204 14.49 -21.86 -2.76
N GLY A 205 13.58 -20.98 -3.20
CA GLY A 205 12.16 -21.25 -3.19
C GLY A 205 11.29 -20.02 -3.43
N VAL A 206 9.97 -20.20 -3.34
CA VAL A 206 9.00 -19.12 -3.40
C VAL A 206 8.61 -18.72 -1.98
N TYR A 207 8.77 -17.44 -1.66
CA TYR A 207 8.45 -16.85 -0.37
C TYR A 207 7.30 -15.85 -0.53
N SER A 208 6.38 -15.85 0.43
CA SER A 208 5.35 -14.82 0.54
C SER A 208 5.81 -13.73 1.51
N LEU A 209 5.84 -12.50 1.01
CA LEU A 209 6.17 -11.31 1.77
C LEU A 209 4.93 -10.43 1.89
N VAL A 210 4.77 -9.80 3.05
CA VAL A 210 3.70 -8.85 3.35
C VAL A 210 4.33 -7.49 3.60
N TRP A 211 3.98 -6.49 2.79
CA TRP A 211 4.31 -5.11 3.09
C TRP A 211 3.20 -4.53 3.97
N TYR A 212 3.58 -4.04 5.14
CA TYR A 212 2.63 -3.57 6.14
C TYR A 212 3.08 -2.21 6.69
N TRP A 213 2.15 -1.26 6.75
CA TRP A 213 2.38 0.08 7.27
C TRP A 213 1.24 0.44 8.23
N THR A 214 1.55 1.26 9.23
CA THR A 214 0.56 1.74 10.20
C THR A 214 0.63 3.24 10.29
N TRP A 215 -0.52 3.89 10.06
CA TRP A 215 -0.66 5.32 10.31
C TRP A 215 -0.67 5.58 11.82
N ARG A 216 0.07 6.60 12.27
CA ARG A 216 0.08 7.04 13.67
C ARG A 216 -0.86 8.21 13.90
#